data_AF-A0A225SWG9-F1
#
_entry.id   AF-A0A225SWG9-F1
#
_cell.length_a   1.000
_cell.length_b   1.000
_cell.length_c   1.000
_cell.angle_alpha   90.00
_cell.angle_beta   90.00
_cell.angle_gamma   90.00
#
_symmetry.space_group_name_H-M   'P 1'
#
loop_
_entity.id
_entity.type
_entity.pdbx_description
1 polymer ?
#
loop_
_entity_poly.entity_id
_entity_poly.type
_entity_poly.pdbx_seq_one_letter_code
_entity_poly.pdbx_strand_id
1 'polypeptide(L)'
;MLYPASLSADLQYLAKRYEWSAEDKAEVRAAFTDCPEMVHFFTVLAAAHRAGYEQCAANGFIRLQAWCMEQHLGDPFAPGFDLAVLDAMAVEPRRAHA
;
A
#
# COMPACT_ATOMS: atom_id res chain seq x y z
N MET A 1 -5.58 -1.65 -18.63
CA MET A 1 -4.86 -1.89 -17.35
C MET A 1 -5.90 -2.13 -16.28
N LEU A 2 -5.82 -3.28 -15.61
CA LEU A 2 -6.67 -3.60 -14.47
C LEU A 2 -5.83 -3.34 -13.22
N TYR A 3 -6.12 -2.25 -12.53
CA TYR A 3 -5.56 -1.99 -11.21
C TYR A 3 -6.41 -2.70 -10.15
N PRO A 4 -5.84 -3.06 -8.99
CA PRO A 4 -6.62 -3.57 -7.87
C PRO A 4 -7.76 -2.61 -7.54
N ALA A 5 -8.96 -3.15 -7.28
CA ALA A 5 -10.12 -2.33 -6.97
C ALA A 5 -9.90 -1.40 -5.76
N SER A 6 -9.00 -1.79 -4.84
CA SER A 6 -8.65 -1.02 -3.64
C SER A 6 -7.69 0.14 -3.90
N LEU A 7 -6.95 0.16 -5.02
CA LEU A 7 -5.85 1.11 -5.25
C LEU A 7 -6.33 2.57 -5.16
N SER A 8 -7.50 2.87 -5.74
CA SER A 8 -8.07 4.22 -5.67
C SER A 8 -8.32 4.66 -4.23
N ALA A 9 -8.84 3.78 -3.38
CA ALA A 9 -9.10 4.06 -1.97
C ALA A 9 -7.80 4.16 -1.15
N ASP A 10 -6.79 3.35 -1.48
CA ASP A 10 -5.45 3.41 -0.89
C ASP A 10 -4.79 4.76 -1.16
N LEU A 11 -4.81 5.21 -2.42
CA LEU A 11 -4.25 6.50 -2.83
C LEU A 11 -5.01 7.68 -2.24
N GLN A 12 -6.34 7.62 -2.13
CA GLN A 12 -7.12 8.66 -1.46
C GLN A 12 -6.77 8.77 0.02
N TYR A 13 -6.56 7.63 0.70
CA TYR A 13 -6.13 7.61 2.08
C TYR A 13 -4.75 8.25 2.25
N LEU A 14 -3.77 7.86 1.42
CA LEU A 14 -2.42 8.42 1.44
C LEU A 14 -2.41 9.92 1.12
N ALA A 15 -3.16 10.33 0.09
CA ALA A 15 -3.28 11.74 -0.30
C ALA A 15 -3.82 12.62 0.83
N LYS A 16 -4.78 12.10 1.62
CA LYS A 16 -5.29 12.82 2.78
C LYS A 16 -4.28 12.85 3.93
N ARG A 17 -3.57 11.74 4.17
CA ARG A 17 -2.60 11.61 5.26
C ARG A 17 -1.37 12.48 5.06
N TYR A 18 -0.86 12.53 3.84
CA TYR A 18 0.32 13.31 3.46
C TYR A 18 -0.03 14.69 2.90
N GLU A 19 -1.31 15.06 2.90
CA GLU A 19 -1.80 16.35 2.41
C GLU A 19 -1.35 16.67 0.98
N TRP A 20 -1.38 15.66 0.10
CA TRP A 20 -0.95 15.79 -1.29
C TRP A 20 -1.72 16.89 -2.03
N SER A 21 -0.95 17.76 -2.67
CA SER A 21 -1.44 18.77 -3.60
C SER A 21 -1.95 18.13 -4.90
N ALA A 22 -2.46 18.96 -5.81
CA ALA A 22 -2.86 18.50 -7.14
C ALA A 22 -1.65 18.02 -7.96
N GLU A 23 -0.48 18.61 -7.74
CA GLU A 23 0.77 18.25 -8.43
C GLU A 23 1.27 16.88 -7.96
N ASP A 24 1.34 16.66 -6.64
CA ASP A 24 1.72 15.37 -6.05
C ASP A 24 0.84 14.22 -6.56
N LYS A 25 -0.47 14.46 -6.68
CA LYS A 25 -1.42 13.46 -7.19
C LYS A 25 -1.15 13.12 -8.66
N ALA A 26 -0.72 14.09 -9.47
CA ALA A 26 -0.38 13.86 -10.86
C ALA A 26 0.92 13.07 -10.99
N GLU A 27 1.94 13.39 -10.18
CA GLU A 27 3.20 12.66 -10.13
C GLU A 27 3.01 11.22 -9.66
N VAL A 28 2.27 11.01 -8.56
CA VAL A 28 1.96 9.68 -8.06
C VAL A 28 1.20 8.88 -9.11
N ARG A 29 0.24 9.50 -9.81
CA ARG A 29 -0.49 8.86 -10.91
C ARG A 29 0.43 8.44 -12.05
N ALA A 30 1.38 9.30 -12.44
CA ALA A 30 2.37 8.94 -13.44
C ALA A 30 3.27 7.79 -12.96
N ALA A 31 3.66 7.80 -11.69
CA ALA A 31 4.57 6.82 -11.11
C ALA A 31 3.99 5.40 -11.04
N PHE A 32 2.69 5.23 -10.77
CA PHE A 32 2.06 3.90 -10.77
C PHE A 32 1.47 3.48 -12.12
N THR A 33 1.42 4.36 -13.12
CA THR A 33 0.92 4.00 -14.45
C THR A 33 1.89 3.00 -15.11
N ASP A 34 1.38 1.83 -15.53
CA ASP A 34 2.17 0.72 -16.08
C ASP A 34 3.29 0.18 -15.17
N CYS A 35 3.28 0.51 -13.88
CA CYS A 35 4.28 0.04 -12.92
C CYS A 35 3.62 -0.76 -11.79
N PRO A 36 3.50 -2.10 -11.95
CA PRO A 36 2.96 -3.00 -10.93
C PRO A 36 3.64 -2.88 -9.56
N GLU A 37 4.95 -2.63 -9.56
CA GLU A 37 5.76 -2.48 -8.34
C GLU A 37 5.32 -1.25 -7.54
N MET A 38 5.05 -0.13 -8.22
CA MET A 38 4.55 1.08 -7.57
C MET A 38 3.11 0.91 -7.08
N VAL A 39 2.27 0.19 -7.82
CA VAL A 39 0.91 -0.17 -7.37
C VAL A 39 0.99 -0.96 -6.05
N HIS A 40 1.82 -2.00 -6.01
CA HIS A 40 2.04 -2.80 -4.80
C HIS A 40 2.56 -1.96 -3.64
N PHE A 41 3.59 -1.14 -3.88
CA PHE A 41 4.17 -0.26 -2.88
C PHE A 41 3.10 0.62 -2.22
N PHE A 42 2.25 1.29 -3.00
CA PHE A 42 1.21 2.16 -2.46
C PHE A 42 0.14 1.39 -1.69
N THR A 43 -0.24 0.19 -2.14
CA THR A 43 -1.19 -0.66 -1.43
C THR A 43 -0.64 -1.11 -0.08
N VAL A 44 0.62 -1.59 -0.01
CA VAL A 44 1.25 -1.98 1.26
C VAL A 44 1.46 -0.79 2.17
N LEU A 45 1.88 0.37 1.63
CA LEU A 45 2.05 1.58 2.41
C LEU A 45 0.73 2.04 3.05
N ALA A 46 -0.37 2.02 2.29
CA ALA A 46 -1.69 2.34 2.82
C ALA A 46 -2.12 1.33 3.90
N ALA A 47 -1.89 0.03 3.69
CA ALA A 47 -2.17 -1.01 4.68
C ALA A 47 -1.36 -0.80 5.98
N ALA A 48 -0.07 -0.51 5.86
CA ALA A 48 0.82 -0.26 7.01
C ALA A 48 0.33 0.92 7.84
N HIS A 49 -0.01 2.04 7.21
CA HIS A 49 -0.55 3.20 7.94
C HIS A 49 -1.90 2.93 8.59
N ARG A 50 -2.80 2.17 7.94
CA ARG A 50 -4.06 1.74 8.57
C ARG A 50 -3.82 0.79 9.76
N ALA A 51 -2.73 0.01 9.73
CA ALA A 51 -2.29 -0.82 10.84
C ALA A 51 -1.53 -0.04 11.95
N GLY A 52 -1.38 1.28 11.80
CA GLY A 52 -0.73 2.13 12.81
C GLY A 52 0.77 2.36 12.60
N TYR A 53 1.31 2.04 11.42
CA TYR A 53 2.69 2.39 11.10
C TYR A 53 2.91 3.91 11.16
N GLU A 54 3.93 4.30 11.91
CA GLU A 54 4.48 5.64 11.95
C GLU A 54 5.99 5.55 12.09
N GLN A 55 6.77 6.31 11.32
CA GLN A 55 8.21 6.35 11.52
C GLN A 55 8.54 7.46 12.51
N CYS A 56 8.73 7.12 13.78
CA CYS A 56 8.97 8.11 14.83
C CYS A 56 10.07 7.66 15.80
N ALA A 57 10.58 8.58 16.62
CA ALA A 57 11.61 8.24 17.59
C ALA A 57 11.14 7.20 18.62
N ALA A 58 9.83 7.18 18.93
CA ALA A 58 9.24 6.29 19.93
C ALA A 58 9.32 4.80 19.54
N ASN A 59 9.39 4.48 18.25
CA ASN A 59 9.61 3.11 17.76
C ASN A 59 10.99 2.92 17.12
N GLY A 60 11.95 3.78 17.47
CA GLY A 60 13.33 3.68 17.00
C GLY A 60 13.50 3.92 15.50
N PHE A 61 12.59 4.68 14.87
CA PHE A 61 12.57 4.89 13.42
C PHE A 61 12.50 3.59 12.63
N ILE A 62 11.64 2.65 13.08
CA ILE A 62 11.43 1.39 12.38
C ILE A 62 11.13 1.66 10.89
N ARG A 63 11.78 0.89 10.02
CA ARG A 63 11.59 1.00 8.57
C ARG A 63 10.30 0.32 8.17
N LEU A 64 9.64 0.86 7.14
CA LEU A 64 8.40 0.30 6.59
C LEU A 64 8.51 -1.19 6.30
N GLN A 65 9.57 -1.64 5.62
CA GLN A 65 9.77 -3.06 5.29
C GLN A 65 9.84 -3.94 6.55
N ALA A 66 10.61 -3.54 7.56
CA ALA A 66 10.73 -4.28 8.81
C ALA A 66 9.38 -4.36 9.52
N TRP A 67 8.65 -3.24 9.59
CA TRP A 67 7.35 -3.21 10.22
C TRP A 67 6.29 -4.03 9.48
N CYS A 68 6.22 -3.92 8.16
CA CYS A 68 5.31 -4.74 7.36
C CYS A 68 5.60 -6.24 7.51
N MET A 69 6.87 -6.62 7.69
CA MET A 69 7.24 -8.01 7.94
C MET A 69 6.80 -8.49 9.33
N GLU A 70 6.95 -7.67 10.37
CA GLU A 70 6.43 -7.96 11.71
C GLU A 70 4.89 -8.07 11.74
N GLN A 71 4.21 -7.26 10.94
CA GLN A 71 2.74 -7.24 10.85
C GLN A 71 2.17 -8.24 9.82
N HIS A 72 3.02 -9.06 9.18
CA HIS A 72 2.63 -9.98 8.11
C HIS A 72 1.85 -9.33 6.95
N LEU A 73 2.13 -8.04 6.67
CA LEU A 73 1.52 -7.26 5.58
C LEU A 73 2.23 -7.45 4.23
N GLY A 74 3.35 -8.17 4.22
CA GLY A 74 4.18 -8.41 3.03
C GLY A 74 5.31 -7.40 2.87
N ASP A 75 6.27 -7.70 1.98
CA ASP A 75 7.38 -6.80 1.69
C ASP A 75 6.95 -5.76 0.64
N PRO A 76 6.96 -4.45 0.96
CA PRO A 76 6.62 -3.39 0.01
C PRO A 76 7.56 -3.29 -1.19
N PHE A 77 8.76 -3.90 -1.13
CA PHE A 77 9.78 -3.86 -2.17
C PHE A 77 10.07 -5.23 -2.81
N ALA A 78 9.26 -6.26 -2.53
CA ALA A 78 9.49 -7.58 -3.11
C ALA A 78 9.41 -7.54 -4.65
N PRO A 79 10.44 -8.03 -5.37
CA PRO A 79 10.38 -8.15 -6.82
C PRO A 79 9.44 -9.29 -7.24
N GLY A 80 8.70 -9.09 -8.33
CA GLY A 80 7.86 -10.13 -8.95
C GLY A 80 6.37 -10.08 -8.61
N PHE A 81 5.81 -8.89 -8.37
CA PHE A 81 4.37 -8.75 -8.11
C PHE A 81 3.51 -8.96 -9.36
N ASP A 82 2.68 -10.01 -9.32
CA ASP A 82 1.62 -10.25 -10.30
C ASP A 82 0.32 -9.60 -9.79
N LEU A 83 -0.15 -8.58 -10.52
CA LEU A 83 -1.39 -7.86 -10.21
C LEU A 83 -2.61 -8.80 -10.15
N ALA A 84 -2.60 -9.90 -10.90
CA ALA A 84 -3.70 -10.86 -10.89
C ALA A 84 -3.83 -11.61 -9.55
N VAL A 85 -2.71 -11.84 -8.87
CA VAL A 85 -2.70 -12.50 -7.53
C VAL A 85 -3.25 -11.54 -6.47
N LEU A 86 -2.95 -10.25 -6.57
CA LEU A 86 -3.43 -9.25 -5.61
C LEU A 86 -4.95 -9.06 -5.68
N ASP A 87 -5.49 -9.03 -6.90
CA ASP A 87 -6.94 -8.90 -7.11
C ASP A 87 -7.68 -10.13 -6.57
N ALA A 88 -7.10 -11.33 -6.71
CA ALA A 88 -7.64 -12.55 -6.10
C ALA A 88 -7.62 -12.52 -4.56
N MET A 89 -6.59 -11.92 -3.94
CA MET A 89 -6.50 -11.79 -2.48
C MET A 89 -7.44 -10.71 -1.91
N ALA A 90 -7.68 -9.63 -2.64
CA ALA A 90 -8.61 -8.56 -2.23
C ALA A 90 -10.08 -9.03 -2.21
N VAL A 91 -10.40 -10.10 -2.94
CA VAL A 91 -11.74 -10.69 -3.05
C VAL A 91 -12.06 -11.65 -1.90
N GLU A 92 -11.11 -12.02 -1.04
CA GLU A 92 -11.42 -12.85 0.13
C GLU A 92 -12.04 -12.02 1.26
N PRO A 93 -13.36 -12.11 1.51
CA PRO A 93 -13.92 -11.53 2.71
C PRO A 93 -13.35 -12.35 3.87
N ARG A 94 -12.71 -11.65 4.82
CA ARG A 94 -12.28 -12.21 6.11
C ARG A 94 -13.45 -13.03 6.68
N ARG A 95 -13.40 -14.36 6.55
CA ARG A 95 -14.44 -15.25 7.08
C ARG A 95 -14.51 -14.98 8.57
N ALA A 96 -15.64 -14.42 9.00
CA ALA A 96 -15.96 -14.27 10.40
C ALA A 96 -15.77 -15.62 11.08
N HIS A 97 -14.86 -15.68 12.06
CA HIS A 97 -14.80 -16.81 12.97
C HIS A 97 -16.13 -16.84 13.74
N ALA A 98 -16.81 -17.98 13.63
CA ALA A 98 -18.04 -18.32 14.32
C ALA A 98 -17.82 -18.55 15.81
#